data_AF-A0A4U8TDZ8-F1
#
_entry.id   AF-A0A4U8TDZ8-F1
#
_cell.length_a   1.000
_cell.length_b   1.000
_cell.length_c   1.000
_cell.angle_alpha   90.00
_cell.angle_beta   90.00
_cell.angle_gamma   90.00
#
_symmetry.space_group_name_H-M   'P 1'
#
loop_
_entity.id
_entity.type
_entity.pdbx_description
1 polymer ?
#
loop_
_entity_poly.entity_id
_entity_poly.type
_entity_poly.pdbx_seq_one_letter_code
_entity_poly.pdbx_strand_id
1 'polypeptide(L)'
;MCRILLLLFFSLFLLHANDNMQSKYNHNKTWRNIEASEVLQKNTKKLESYYKQVDRQSRERNFVRFNGKKIISHTAFSQMNLGQMHGYHTYVILSMFYIEWVSPHNDLDGVSVGGILADGFGDKKAQVRYFKFAQRYYSALHEIGKGGKVFSYCAAPYLTSCILIGIDEAW
;
A
#
# COMPACT_ATOMS: atom_id res chain seq x y z
N MET A 1 -8.49 56.48 20.55
CA MET A 1 -8.31 55.28 21.41
C MET A 1 -9.07 54.10 20.82
N CYS A 2 -8.69 53.62 19.64
CA CYS A 2 -9.44 52.59 18.90
C CYS A 2 -8.46 51.57 18.27
N ARG A 3 -7.51 51.07 19.06
CA ARG A 3 -6.52 50.05 18.64
C ARG A 3 -6.47 48.82 19.55
N ILE A 4 -7.25 48.80 20.64
CA ILE A 4 -7.20 47.71 21.63
C ILE A 4 -8.30 46.66 21.39
N LEU A 5 -9.39 46.98 20.68
CA LEU A 5 -10.46 46.03 20.41
C LEU A 5 -10.19 45.03 19.27
N LEU A 6 -9.18 45.28 18.42
CA LEU A 6 -8.89 44.42 17.26
C LEU A 6 -7.98 43.22 17.58
N LEU A 7 -7.31 43.21 18.74
CA LEU A 7 -6.42 42.11 19.16
C LEU A 7 -7.16 40.98 19.91
N LEU A 8 -8.36 41.25 20.43
CA LEU A 8 -9.16 40.24 21.13
C LEU A 8 -9.96 39.32 20.18
N PHE A 9 -10.28 39.77 18.96
CA PHE A 9 -10.95 38.91 17.97
C PHE A 9 -10.00 37.94 17.26
N PHE A 10 -8.71 38.28 17.12
CA PHE A 10 -7.74 37.42 16.46
C PHE A 10 -7.23 36.28 17.37
N SER A 11 -7.30 36.45 18.69
CA SER A 11 -6.93 35.43 19.68
C SER A 11 -8.04 34.40 19.92
N LEU A 12 -9.31 34.75 19.69
CA LEU A 12 -10.43 33.79 19.78
C LEU A 12 -10.54 32.85 18.57
N PHE A 13 -10.10 33.28 17.38
CA PHE A 13 -10.09 32.41 16.20
C PHE A 13 -8.93 31.40 16.18
N LEU A 14 -7.82 31.69 16.86
CA LEU A 14 -6.70 30.74 17.00
C LEU A 14 -6.95 29.64 18.03
N LEU A 15 -7.98 29.78 18.88
CA LEU A 15 -8.39 28.77 19.86
C LEU A 15 -9.54 27.87 19.39
N HIS A 16 -10.10 28.09 18.19
CA HIS A 16 -11.16 27.25 17.60
C HIS A 16 -10.73 26.44 16.38
N ALA A 17 -9.44 26.47 16.03
CA ALA A 17 -8.86 25.63 14.97
C ALA A 17 -8.02 24.46 15.49
N ASN A 18 -8.15 24.15 16.79
CA ASN A 18 -7.49 23.03 17.43
C ASN A 18 -8.55 22.27 18.23
N ASP A 19 -8.53 20.94 18.20
CA ASP A 19 -9.46 20.03 18.88
C ASP A 19 -10.75 19.64 18.14
N ASN A 20 -10.64 19.33 16.84
CA ASN A 20 -11.52 18.29 16.29
C ASN A 20 -10.81 17.33 15.31
N MET A 21 -9.49 17.16 15.50
CA MET A 21 -8.78 15.98 15.01
C MET A 21 -8.61 14.98 16.17
N GLN A 22 -9.69 14.78 16.92
CA GLN A 22 -9.79 13.66 17.84
C GLN A 22 -9.93 12.42 16.96
N SER A 23 -8.76 11.83 16.68
CA SER A 23 -8.58 10.47 16.19
C SER A 23 -9.75 9.62 16.67
N LYS A 24 -10.57 9.13 15.73
CA LYS A 24 -11.58 8.08 15.97
C LYS A 24 -10.85 6.80 16.34
N TYR A 25 -10.21 6.80 17.50
CA TYR A 25 -9.54 5.65 18.08
C TYR A 25 -10.62 4.87 18.84
N ASN A 26 -11.16 3.84 18.20
CA ASN A 26 -12.07 2.93 18.87
C ASN A 26 -11.27 2.10 19.88
N HIS A 27 -11.40 2.42 21.17
CA HIS A 27 -10.73 1.72 22.27
C HIS A 27 -11.19 0.25 22.41
N ASN A 28 -12.33 -0.13 21.82
CA ASN A 28 -12.78 -1.52 21.73
C ASN A 28 -12.33 -2.14 20.41
N LYS A 29 -11.21 -2.87 20.49
CA LYS A 29 -10.49 -3.50 19.39
C LYS A 29 -11.34 -4.53 18.63
N THR A 30 -11.39 -4.40 17.30
CA THR A 30 -11.53 -5.54 16.37
C THR A 30 -10.46 -5.56 15.26
N TRP A 31 -9.66 -4.50 15.09
CA TRP A 31 -8.74 -4.36 13.95
C TRP A 31 -7.35 -3.82 14.33
N ARG A 32 -6.74 -4.32 15.41
CA ARG A 32 -5.35 -3.96 15.75
C ARG A 32 -4.39 -5.00 15.18
N ASN A 33 -3.70 -4.63 14.11
CA ASN A 33 -2.51 -5.33 13.65
C ASN A 33 -1.27 -4.50 14.01
N ILE A 34 -1.12 -4.15 15.30
CA ILE A 34 -0.16 -3.15 15.85
C ILE A 34 1.32 -3.46 15.55
N GLU A 35 1.60 -4.64 15.04
CA GLU A 35 2.95 -5.10 14.75
C GLU A 35 3.19 -5.26 13.24
N ALA A 36 2.25 -4.82 12.38
CA ALA A 36 2.39 -5.00 10.94
C ALA A 36 3.67 -4.35 10.41
N SER A 37 3.98 -3.13 10.85
CA SER A 37 5.20 -2.43 10.45
C SER A 37 6.46 -3.13 10.97
N GLU A 38 6.44 -3.60 12.22
CA GLU A 38 7.58 -4.27 12.85
C GLU A 38 7.86 -5.64 12.21
N VAL A 39 6.81 -6.45 12.02
CA VAL A 39 6.91 -7.76 11.35
C VAL A 39 7.36 -7.58 9.90
N LEU A 40 6.80 -6.61 9.19
CA LEU A 40 7.21 -6.28 7.84
C LEU A 40 8.68 -5.86 7.80
N GLN A 41 9.15 -5.05 8.75
CA GLN A 41 10.56 -4.65 8.85
C GLN A 41 11.46 -5.88 9.06
N LYS A 42 11.11 -6.80 9.97
CA LYS A 42 11.84 -8.05 10.19
C LYS A 42 11.94 -8.91 8.93
N ASN A 43 10.87 -8.94 8.12
CA ASN A 43 10.79 -9.74 6.90
C ASN A 43 11.32 -9.04 5.65
N THR A 44 11.53 -7.72 5.68
CA THR A 44 11.80 -6.90 4.49
C THR A 44 13.00 -7.41 3.70
N LYS A 45 14.13 -7.70 4.35
CA LYS A 45 15.34 -8.17 3.65
C LYS A 45 15.11 -9.46 2.87
N LYS A 46 14.33 -10.38 3.44
CA LYS A 46 13.96 -11.65 2.79
C LYS A 46 13.02 -11.41 1.61
N LEU A 47 12.02 -10.55 1.79
CA LEU A 47 11.05 -10.20 0.74
C LEU A 47 11.70 -9.46 -0.43
N GLU A 48 12.65 -8.55 -0.16
CA GLU A 48 13.44 -7.88 -1.20
C GLU A 48 14.28 -8.87 -2.01
N SER A 49 14.95 -9.80 -1.34
CA SER A 49 15.73 -10.84 -2.01
C SER A 49 14.85 -11.71 -2.90
N TYR A 50 13.68 -12.12 -2.37
CA TYR A 50 12.70 -12.88 -3.13
C TYR A 50 12.14 -12.09 -4.32
N TYR A 51 11.80 -10.81 -4.15
CA TYR A 51 11.35 -9.95 -5.23
C TYR A 51 12.39 -9.84 -6.35
N LYS A 52 13.67 -9.59 -6.00
CA LYS A 52 14.77 -9.51 -6.96
C LYS A 52 14.93 -10.80 -7.76
N GLN A 53 14.79 -11.95 -7.10
CA GLN A 53 14.81 -13.25 -7.78
C GLN A 53 13.65 -13.37 -8.79
N VAL A 54 12.42 -13.09 -8.35
CA VAL A 54 11.22 -13.17 -9.19
C VAL A 54 11.29 -12.20 -10.36
N ASP A 55 11.77 -10.97 -10.17
CA ASP A 55 11.91 -9.97 -11.23
C ASP A 55 12.91 -10.42 -12.30
N ARG A 56 14.09 -10.92 -11.89
CA ARG A 56 15.06 -11.51 -12.82
C ARG A 56 14.42 -12.64 -13.64
N GLN A 57 13.79 -13.59 -12.96
CA GLN A 57 13.15 -14.74 -13.59
C GLN A 57 11.96 -14.39 -14.49
N SER A 58 11.23 -13.31 -14.16
CA SER A 58 10.14 -12.79 -14.97
C SER A 58 10.64 -12.29 -16.33
N ARG A 59 11.77 -11.59 -16.35
CA ARG A 59 12.42 -11.09 -17.58
C ARG A 59 12.97 -12.24 -18.44
N GLU A 60 13.45 -13.31 -17.81
CA GLU A 60 13.92 -14.54 -18.46
C GLU A 60 12.76 -15.47 -18.90
N ARG A 61 11.50 -15.14 -18.58
CA ARG A 61 10.32 -16.01 -18.76
C ARG A 61 10.42 -17.37 -18.05
N ASN A 62 11.24 -17.44 -17.00
CA ASN A 62 11.48 -18.62 -16.17
C ASN A 62 10.77 -18.50 -14.81
N PHE A 63 9.43 -18.51 -14.84
CA PHE A 63 8.60 -18.09 -13.70
C PHE A 63 8.66 -19.04 -12.49
N VAL A 64 8.79 -18.45 -11.28
CA VAL A 64 8.52 -19.14 -10.01
C VAL A 64 7.06 -19.59 -9.96
N ARG A 65 6.79 -20.68 -9.25
CA ARG A 65 5.43 -21.14 -8.97
C ARG A 65 5.10 -21.05 -7.48
N PHE A 66 3.86 -20.68 -7.19
CA PHE A 66 3.26 -20.69 -5.85
C PHE A 66 1.84 -21.25 -5.97
N ASN A 67 1.55 -22.32 -5.23
CA ASN A 67 0.27 -23.04 -5.30
C ASN A 67 -0.17 -23.34 -6.74
N GLY A 68 0.77 -23.82 -7.56
CA GLY A 68 0.54 -24.14 -8.97
C GLY A 68 0.45 -22.94 -9.92
N LYS A 69 0.29 -21.71 -9.41
CA LYS A 69 0.24 -20.49 -10.21
C LYS A 69 1.64 -19.94 -10.47
N LYS A 70 1.88 -19.43 -11.67
CA LYS A 70 3.11 -18.72 -12.01
C LYS A 70 3.10 -17.32 -11.38
N ILE A 71 4.26 -16.89 -10.89
CA ILE A 71 4.46 -15.56 -10.34
C ILE A 71 5.24 -14.72 -11.35
N ILE A 72 4.77 -13.51 -11.58
CA ILE A 72 5.48 -12.47 -12.34
C ILE A 72 5.69 -11.24 -11.45
N SER A 73 6.85 -10.60 -11.54
CA SER A 73 7.08 -9.31 -10.88
C SER A 73 6.24 -8.20 -11.51
N HIS A 74 5.73 -7.29 -10.70
CA HIS A 74 4.98 -6.14 -11.19
C HIS A 74 5.82 -5.22 -12.07
N THR A 75 7.12 -5.03 -11.79
CA THR A 75 8.05 -4.32 -12.69
C THR A 75 7.96 -4.85 -14.13
N ALA A 76 8.26 -6.15 -14.34
CA ALA A 76 8.16 -6.77 -15.66
C ALA A 76 6.74 -6.74 -16.25
N PHE A 77 5.72 -6.97 -15.43
CA PHE A 77 4.33 -6.94 -15.88
C PHE A 77 3.90 -5.54 -16.38
N SER A 78 4.37 -4.47 -15.73
CA SER A 78 4.01 -3.09 -16.05
C SER A 78 4.59 -2.57 -17.37
N GLN A 79 5.59 -3.27 -17.92
CA GLN A 79 6.22 -2.97 -19.21
C GLN A 79 5.46 -3.61 -20.39
N MET A 80 4.45 -4.43 -20.10
CA MET A 80 3.66 -5.12 -21.12
C MET A 80 2.57 -4.21 -21.68
N ASN A 81 2.25 -4.40 -22.96
CA ASN A 81 1.04 -3.80 -23.52
C ASN A 81 -0.22 -4.56 -23.10
N LEU A 82 -1.39 -3.95 -23.30
CA LEU A 82 -2.67 -4.52 -22.87
C LEU A 82 -2.89 -5.96 -23.38
N GLY A 83 -2.59 -6.23 -24.66
CA GLY A 83 -2.75 -7.55 -25.25
C GLY A 83 -1.87 -8.62 -24.60
N GLN A 84 -0.63 -8.25 -24.25
CA GLN A 84 0.27 -9.13 -23.50
C GLN A 84 -0.26 -9.39 -22.09
N MET A 85 -0.75 -8.36 -21.38
CA MET A 85 -1.23 -8.48 -19.99
C MET A 85 -2.37 -9.51 -19.86
N HIS A 86 -3.29 -9.56 -20.83
CA HIS A 86 -4.38 -10.55 -20.85
C HIS A 86 -3.89 -12.00 -20.91
N GLY A 87 -2.72 -12.25 -21.52
CA GLY A 87 -2.09 -13.57 -21.53
C GLY A 87 -1.64 -14.07 -20.14
N TYR A 88 -1.61 -13.19 -19.14
CA TYR A 88 -1.17 -13.48 -17.77
C TYR A 88 -2.32 -13.56 -16.77
N HIS A 89 -3.58 -13.64 -17.20
CA HIS A 89 -4.77 -13.64 -16.32
C HIS A 89 -4.78 -14.73 -15.21
N THR A 90 -4.01 -15.82 -15.37
CA THR A 90 -3.87 -16.87 -14.34
C THR A 90 -2.67 -16.66 -13.40
N TYR A 91 -1.84 -15.66 -13.66
CA TYR A 91 -0.60 -15.41 -12.91
C TYR A 91 -0.91 -14.61 -11.64
N VAL A 92 0.01 -14.73 -10.69
CA VAL A 92 0.07 -13.87 -9.51
C VAL A 92 1.12 -12.79 -9.78
N ILE A 93 0.74 -11.53 -9.59
CA ILE A 93 1.63 -10.39 -9.73
C ILE A 93 2.24 -10.10 -8.36
N LEU A 94 3.54 -10.32 -8.21
CA LEU A 94 4.30 -9.93 -7.03
C LEU A 94 4.73 -8.47 -7.17
N SER A 95 4.28 -7.62 -6.24
CA SER A 95 4.62 -6.19 -6.21
C SER A 95 5.53 -5.88 -5.04
N MET A 96 6.49 -4.99 -5.26
CA MET A 96 7.26 -4.29 -4.22
C MET A 96 7.10 -2.80 -4.50
N PHE A 97 6.48 -2.05 -3.59
CA PHE A 97 6.11 -0.66 -3.82
C PHE A 97 6.13 0.15 -2.53
N TYR A 98 6.19 1.47 -2.68
CA TYR A 98 6.06 2.42 -1.57
C TYR A 98 4.68 3.04 -1.62
N ILE A 99 4.02 3.15 -0.47
CA ILE A 99 2.69 3.73 -0.35
C ILE A 99 2.78 5.24 -0.61
N GLU A 100 1.96 5.75 -1.52
CA GLU A 100 1.78 7.18 -1.75
C GLU A 100 0.56 7.73 -1.01
N TRP A 101 -0.52 6.94 -0.96
CA TRP A 101 -1.72 7.22 -0.19
C TRP A 101 -2.50 5.94 0.09
N VAL A 102 -3.31 5.96 1.15
CA VAL A 102 -4.27 4.90 1.51
C VAL A 102 -5.65 5.54 1.57
N SER A 103 -6.66 4.89 0.98
CA SER A 103 -8.02 5.42 1.00
C SER A 103 -8.55 5.50 2.44
N PRO A 104 -9.45 6.45 2.73
CA PRO A 104 -10.25 6.42 3.95
C PRO A 104 -11.01 5.11 4.10
N HIS A 105 -11.45 4.82 5.33
CA HIS A 105 -12.27 3.65 5.62
C HIS A 105 -13.57 3.68 4.83
N ASN A 106 -13.94 2.54 4.25
CA ASN A 106 -15.24 2.33 3.61
C ASN A 106 -15.72 0.92 3.97
N ASP A 107 -16.89 0.81 4.61
CA ASP A 107 -17.45 -0.49 5.02
C ASP A 107 -17.97 -1.34 3.85
N LEU A 108 -18.21 -0.72 2.69
CA LEU A 108 -18.79 -1.37 1.52
C LEU A 108 -17.75 -1.83 0.50
N ASP A 109 -16.47 -1.55 0.74
CA ASP A 109 -15.42 -1.77 -0.24
C ASP A 109 -14.10 -2.20 0.43
N GLY A 110 -13.17 -2.73 -0.37
CA GLY A 110 -11.81 -2.96 0.06
C GLY A 110 -11.01 -1.66 0.25
N VAL A 111 -9.78 -1.79 0.75
CA VAL A 111 -8.85 -0.67 0.92
C VAL A 111 -8.17 -0.39 -0.41
N SER A 112 -8.28 0.83 -0.90
CA SER A 112 -7.56 1.27 -2.09
C SER A 112 -6.25 1.93 -1.70
N VAL A 113 -5.17 1.55 -2.36
CA VAL A 113 -3.82 2.06 -2.07
C VAL A 113 -3.21 2.57 -3.36
N GLY A 114 -2.75 3.82 -3.34
CA GLY A 114 -1.85 4.34 -4.37
C GLY A 114 -0.42 4.00 -4.00
N GLY A 115 0.33 3.41 -4.93
CA GLY A 115 1.70 3.01 -4.69
C GLY A 115 2.63 3.27 -5.87
N ILE A 116 3.88 3.58 -5.57
CA ILE A 116 4.96 3.72 -6.55
C ILE A 116 5.81 2.47 -6.50
N LEU A 117 6.01 1.80 -7.65
CA LEU A 117 6.90 0.63 -7.73
C LEU A 117 8.31 1.01 -7.26
N ALA A 118 8.96 0.08 -6.56
CA ALA A 118 10.20 0.38 -5.87
C ALA A 118 11.39 0.76 -6.79
N ASP A 119 11.34 0.37 -8.06
CA ASP A 119 12.30 0.79 -9.10
C ASP A 119 12.10 2.24 -9.57
N GLY A 120 10.89 2.79 -9.42
CA GLY A 120 10.57 4.19 -9.72
C GLY A 120 10.55 5.10 -8.49
N PHE A 121 10.73 4.58 -7.28
CA PHE A 121 10.62 5.41 -6.07
C PHE A 121 11.70 6.49 -6.02
N GLY A 122 11.29 7.74 -5.79
CA GLY A 122 12.15 8.92 -5.83
C GLY A 122 12.31 9.58 -7.21
N ASP A 123 11.83 8.94 -8.29
CA ASP A 123 11.74 9.58 -9.61
C ASP A 123 10.51 10.49 -9.67
N LYS A 124 10.72 11.73 -10.14
CA LYS A 124 9.64 12.71 -10.37
C LYS A 124 8.64 12.25 -11.44
N LYS A 125 9.02 11.32 -12.31
CA LYS A 125 8.17 10.76 -13.37
C LYS A 125 7.52 9.43 -12.99
N ALA A 126 7.69 8.99 -11.74
CA ALA A 126 7.14 7.72 -11.29
C ALA A 126 5.60 7.72 -11.37
N GLN A 127 5.04 6.64 -11.90
CA GLN A 127 3.60 6.47 -12.02
C GLN A 127 3.03 5.90 -10.72
N VAL A 128 1.98 6.53 -10.20
CA VAL A 128 1.17 5.95 -9.13
C VAL A 128 0.31 4.82 -9.71
N ARG A 129 0.47 3.62 -9.15
CA ARG A 129 -0.33 2.44 -9.43
C ARG A 129 -1.41 2.28 -8.37
N TYR A 130 -2.55 1.73 -8.77
CA TYR A 130 -3.68 1.51 -7.89
C TYR A 130 -3.74 0.03 -7.50
N PHE A 131 -3.81 -0.22 -6.20
CA PHE A 131 -3.91 -1.56 -5.61
C PHE A 131 -5.18 -1.63 -4.78
N LYS A 132 -5.84 -2.78 -4.81
CA LYS A 132 -7.05 -3.03 -4.03
C LYS A 132 -6.83 -4.20 -3.08
N PHE A 133 -6.94 -3.93 -1.79
CA PHE A 133 -6.77 -4.91 -0.72
C PHE A 133 -8.10 -5.19 -0.02
N ALA A 134 -8.23 -6.36 0.61
CA ALA A 134 -9.36 -6.65 1.48
C ALA A 134 -9.41 -5.71 2.70
N GLN A 135 -10.60 -5.48 3.24
CA GLN A 135 -10.82 -4.53 4.35
C GLN A 135 -9.96 -4.81 5.59
N ARG A 136 -9.68 -6.08 5.86
CA ARG A 136 -8.83 -6.50 7.00
C ARG A 136 -7.43 -5.87 7.01
N TYR A 137 -6.91 -5.46 5.85
CA TYR A 137 -5.60 -4.82 5.74
C TYR A 137 -5.63 -3.33 6.10
N TYR A 138 -6.81 -2.74 6.35
CA TYR A 138 -6.98 -1.31 6.57
C TYR A 138 -6.03 -0.76 7.63
N SER A 139 -6.05 -1.34 8.84
CA SER A 139 -5.22 -0.86 9.93
C SER A 139 -3.73 -1.02 9.66
N ALA A 140 -3.31 -2.15 9.06
CA ALA A 140 -1.91 -2.38 8.72
C ALA A 140 -1.39 -1.39 7.67
N LEU A 141 -2.18 -1.13 6.62
CA LEU A 141 -1.83 -0.17 5.57
C LEU A 141 -1.75 1.26 6.08
N HIS A 142 -2.67 1.66 6.98
CA HIS A 142 -2.63 2.98 7.62
C HIS A 142 -1.50 3.12 8.63
N GLU A 143 -1.16 2.06 9.35
CA GLU A 143 -0.02 2.04 10.26
C GLU A 143 1.31 2.19 9.51
N ILE A 144 1.50 1.43 8.44
CA ILE A 144 2.69 1.51 7.58
C ILE A 144 2.77 2.89 6.92
N GLY A 145 1.63 3.40 6.46
CA GLY A 145 1.47 4.79 6.04
C GLY A 145 2.26 5.20 4.78
N LYS A 146 2.15 6.47 4.43
CA LYS A 146 2.83 7.07 3.27
C LYS A 146 4.35 6.93 3.40
N GLY A 147 5.01 6.55 2.32
CA GLY A 147 6.45 6.28 2.26
C GLY A 147 6.84 4.91 2.81
N GLY A 148 5.91 4.16 3.41
CA GLY A 148 6.15 2.80 3.84
C GLY A 148 6.30 1.86 2.65
N LYS A 149 7.32 0.98 2.71
CA LYS A 149 7.59 -0.04 1.70
C LYS A 149 6.79 -1.29 2.00
N VAL A 150 6.04 -1.79 1.03
CA VAL A 150 5.19 -2.97 1.18
C VAL A 150 5.36 -3.94 0.01
N PHE A 151 4.91 -5.17 0.25
CA PHE A 151 4.95 -6.26 -0.71
C PHE A 151 3.55 -6.86 -0.84
N SER A 152 3.15 -7.21 -2.06
CA SER A 152 1.84 -7.83 -2.27
C SER A 152 1.84 -8.89 -3.36
N TYR A 153 0.92 -9.84 -3.21
CA TYR A 153 0.48 -10.68 -4.32
C TYR A 153 -0.86 -10.15 -4.82
N CYS A 154 -0.95 -9.86 -6.12
CA CYS A 154 -2.17 -9.37 -6.73
C CYS A 154 -2.63 -10.27 -7.88
N ALA A 155 -3.94 -10.37 -8.06
CA ALA A 155 -4.53 -11.00 -9.23
C ALA A 155 -4.29 -10.17 -10.49
N ALA A 156 -3.83 -10.82 -11.55
CA ALA A 156 -3.76 -10.24 -12.88
C ALA A 156 -5.16 -10.13 -13.53
N PRO A 157 -5.34 -9.23 -14.52
CA PRO A 157 -4.40 -8.20 -14.96
C PRO A 157 -4.59 -6.85 -14.23
N TYR A 158 -5.64 -6.70 -13.42
CA TYR A 158 -6.11 -5.39 -12.96
C TYR A 158 -5.70 -5.01 -11.54
N LEU A 159 -5.04 -5.89 -10.78
CA LEU A 159 -4.59 -5.61 -9.41
C LEU A 159 -5.74 -5.24 -8.44
N THR A 160 -6.96 -5.67 -8.77
CA THR A 160 -8.18 -5.42 -8.01
C THR A 160 -8.40 -6.38 -6.85
N SER A 161 -7.50 -7.34 -6.67
CA SER A 161 -7.50 -8.24 -5.53
C SER A 161 -6.06 -8.51 -5.13
N CYS A 162 -5.63 -7.91 -4.02
CA CYS A 162 -4.29 -8.00 -3.49
C CYS A 162 -4.28 -8.54 -2.05
N ILE A 163 -3.24 -9.33 -1.77
CA ILE A 163 -2.88 -9.87 -0.47
C ILE A 163 -1.60 -9.15 -0.06
N LEU A 164 -1.62 -8.47 1.09
CA LEU A 164 -0.41 -7.89 1.68
C LEU A 164 0.41 -9.05 2.26
N ILE A 165 1.69 -9.14 1.90
CA ILE A 165 2.57 -10.22 2.36
C ILE A 165 3.69 -9.69 3.23
N GLY A 166 4.22 -10.54 4.11
CA GLY A 166 5.29 -10.15 5.02
C GLY A 166 4.81 -9.49 6.31
N ILE A 167 3.50 -9.35 6.47
CA ILE A 167 2.85 -9.04 7.74
C ILE A 167 2.38 -10.35 8.39
N ASP A 168 2.31 -10.39 9.72
CA ASP A 168 1.71 -11.52 10.42
C ASP A 168 0.18 -11.44 10.26
N GLU A 169 -0.43 -12.45 9.66
CA GLU A 169 -1.88 -12.60 9.62
C GLU A 169 -2.24 -13.94 10.28
N ALA A 170 -3.08 -13.88 11.31
CA ALA A 170 -3.84 -15.05 11.74
C ALA A 170 -4.98 -15.28 10.75
N TRP A 171 -5.02 -16.47 10.14
CA TRP A 171 -6.05 -16.90 9.19
C TRP A 171 -7.12 -17.76 9.85
#